data_AF-A0AAV4ZP58-F1
#
_entry.id   AF-A0AAV4ZP58-F1
#
_cell.length_a   1.000
_cell.length_b   1.000
_cell.length_c   1.000
_cell.angle_alpha   90.00
_cell.angle_beta   90.00
_cell.angle_gamma   90.00
#
_symmetry.space_group_name_H-M   'P 1'
#
loop_
_entity.id
_entity.type
_entity.pdbx_description
1 polymer ?
#
loop_
_entity_poly.entity_id
_entity_poly.type
_entity_poly.pdbx_seq_one_letter_code
_entity_poly.pdbx_strand_id
1 'polypeptide(L)'
;MGTLLPDQAADADGAFLALHEEREALERALALAQARQRFSPDPNEAARARDEETALLASLDRVMTMIRAAEYKRGPGARRW
;
A
#
# COMPACT_ATOMS: atom_id res chain seq x y z
N MET A 1 -18.95 24.07 -10.63
CA MET A 1 -17.50 24.02 -10.94
C MET A 1 -16.74 24.47 -9.69
N GLY A 2 -16.41 23.58 -8.76
CA GLY A 2 -15.49 23.95 -7.68
C GLY A 2 -14.07 23.81 -8.21
N THR A 3 -13.23 24.82 -8.26
CA THR A 3 -11.81 24.58 -8.55
C THR A 3 -11.18 24.04 -7.28
N LEU A 4 -10.47 22.91 -7.33
CA LEU A 4 -9.60 22.52 -6.20
C LEU A 4 -8.58 23.64 -6.04
N LEU A 5 -8.51 24.25 -4.85
CA LEU A 5 -7.47 25.22 -4.53
C LEU A 5 -6.11 24.54 -4.75
N PRO A 6 -5.08 25.25 -5.24
CA PRO A 6 -3.78 24.66 -5.58
C PRO A 6 -3.16 23.85 -4.45
N ASP A 7 -3.36 24.30 -3.22
CA ASP A 7 -2.89 23.67 -1.98
C ASP A 7 -3.54 22.28 -1.76
N GLN A 8 -4.84 22.17 -2.00
CA GLN A 8 -5.61 20.93 -1.87
C GLN A 8 -5.26 19.89 -2.95
N ALA A 9 -4.83 20.35 -4.13
CA ALA A 9 -4.34 19.47 -5.18
C ALA A 9 -2.94 18.93 -4.84
N ALA A 10 -2.05 19.79 -4.33
CA ALA A 10 -0.71 19.39 -3.88
C ALA A 10 -0.77 18.40 -2.70
N ASP A 11 -1.67 18.62 -1.74
CA ASP A 11 -1.89 17.69 -0.63
C ASP A 11 -2.40 16.32 -1.10
N ALA A 12 -3.30 16.30 -2.08
CA ALA A 12 -3.82 15.06 -2.65
C ALA A 12 -2.74 14.30 -3.43
N ASP A 13 -1.82 15.00 -4.10
CA ASP A 13 -0.63 14.44 -4.75
C ASP A 13 0.36 13.85 -3.74
N GLY A 14 0.64 14.57 -2.66
CA GLY A 14 1.46 14.06 -1.56
C GLY A 14 0.88 12.78 -0.94
N ALA A 15 -0.43 12.78 -0.63
CA ALA A 15 -1.11 11.60 -0.08
C ALA A 15 -1.10 10.41 -1.04
N PHE A 16 -1.21 10.65 -2.35
CA PHE A 16 -1.14 9.60 -3.35
C PHE A 16 0.27 8.99 -3.47
N LEU A 17 1.31 9.82 -3.46
CA LEU A 17 2.69 9.36 -3.46
C LEU A 17 3.01 8.57 -2.18
N ALA A 18 2.54 9.03 -1.02
CA ALA A 18 2.71 8.32 0.25
C ALA A 18 2.11 6.90 0.22
N LEU A 19 0.96 6.70 -0.43
CA LEU A 19 0.38 5.36 -0.61
C LEU A 19 1.28 4.44 -1.44
N HIS A 20 1.97 4.98 -2.47
CA HIS A 20 2.92 4.20 -3.26
C HIS A 20 4.19 3.89 -2.49
N GLU A 21 4.70 4.82 -1.69
CA GLU A 21 5.82 4.57 -0.78
C GLU A 21 5.48 3.47 0.25
N GLU A 22 4.27 3.50 0.80
CA GLU A 22 3.77 2.47 1.71
C GLU A 22 3.64 1.11 1.01
N ARG A 23 3.11 1.08 -0.22
CA ARG A 23 3.07 -0.15 -1.04
C ARG A 23 4.46 -0.76 -1.21
N GLU A 24 5.44 0.04 -1.61
CA GLU A 24 6.81 -0.44 -1.80
C GLU A 24 7.45 -0.95 -0.50
N ALA A 25 7.18 -0.28 0.62
CA ALA A 25 7.64 -0.74 1.93
C ALA A 25 7.04 -2.10 2.30
N LEU A 26 5.73 -2.29 2.06
CA LEU A 26 5.04 -3.55 2.29
C LEU A 26 5.55 -4.67 1.38
N GLU A 27 5.81 -4.39 0.10
CA GLU A 27 6.38 -5.35 -0.85
C GLU A 27 7.79 -5.81 -0.43
N ARG A 28 8.64 -4.89 0.04
CA ARG A 28 9.98 -5.22 0.57
C ARG A 28 9.88 -6.08 1.84
N ALA A 29 8.97 -5.74 2.75
CA ALA A 29 8.73 -6.52 3.96
C ALA A 29 8.21 -7.93 3.64
N LEU A 30 7.32 -8.05 2.65
CA LEU A 30 6.78 -9.33 2.18
C LEU A 30 7.90 -10.24 1.66
N ALA A 31 8.79 -9.71 0.83
CA ALA A 31 9.94 -10.46 0.31
C ALA A 31 10.85 -10.96 1.45
N LEU A 32 11.05 -10.16 2.50
CA LEU A 32 11.82 -10.56 3.68
C LEU A 32 11.13 -11.67 4.47
N ALA A 33 9.82 -11.56 4.72
CA ALA A 33 9.04 -12.59 5.40
C ALA A 33 9.11 -13.92 4.64
N GLN A 34 8.94 -13.89 3.31
CA GLN A 34 9.06 -15.07 2.45
C GLN A 34 10.47 -15.69 2.49
N ALA A 35 11.51 -14.87 2.51
CA ALA A 35 12.89 -15.36 2.67
C ALA A 35 13.09 -16.03 4.04
N ARG A 36 12.60 -15.44 5.14
CA ARG A 36 12.66 -16.03 6.48
C ARG A 36 11.94 -17.37 6.54
N GLN A 37 10.76 -17.49 5.95
CA GLN A 37 10.04 -18.76 5.88
C GLN A 37 10.82 -19.85 5.14
N ARG A 38 11.47 -19.49 4.02
CA ARG A 38 12.15 -20.45 3.16
C ARG A 38 13.51 -20.89 3.70
N PHE A 39 14.22 -19.99 4.36
CA PHE A 39 15.63 -20.18 4.71
C PHE A 39 15.91 -20.23 6.21
N SER A 40 14.92 -19.99 7.08
CA SER A 40 15.12 -20.13 8.52
C SER A 40 15.35 -21.60 8.92
N PRO A 41 16.39 -21.91 9.71
CA PRO A 41 16.56 -23.22 10.32
C PRO A 41 15.64 -23.43 11.54
N ASP A 42 15.04 -22.37 12.09
CA ASP A 42 14.11 -22.43 13.21
C ASP A 42 12.66 -22.51 12.71
N PRO A 43 11.92 -23.62 12.99
CA PRO A 43 10.53 -23.76 12.59
C PRO A 43 9.60 -22.74 13.27
N ASN A 44 9.94 -22.22 14.46
CA ASN A 44 9.14 -21.20 15.13
C ASN A 44 9.31 -19.83 14.45
N GLU A 45 10.51 -19.49 14.01
CA GLU A 45 10.76 -18.31 13.16
C GLU A 45 10.02 -18.44 11.82
N ALA A 46 10.04 -19.62 11.19
CA ALA A 46 9.30 -19.84 9.95
C ALA A 46 7.78 -19.70 10.14
N ALA A 47 7.23 -20.17 11.27
CA ALA A 47 5.82 -19.98 11.61
C ALA A 47 5.49 -18.49 11.84
N ARG A 48 6.30 -17.77 12.61
CA ARG A 48 6.12 -16.32 12.81
C ARG A 48 6.18 -15.54 11.50
N ALA A 49 7.09 -15.90 10.60
CA ALA A 49 7.20 -15.26 9.29
C ALA A 49 6.00 -15.54 8.36
N ARG A 50 5.24 -16.63 8.58
CA ARG A 50 3.95 -16.89 7.89
C ARG A 50 2.83 -16.00 8.42
N ASP A 51 2.78 -15.83 9.73
CA ASP A 51 1.81 -14.93 10.35
C ASP A 51 2.08 -13.48 9.94
N GLU A 52 3.36 -13.08 9.90
CA GLU A 52 3.83 -11.79 9.38
C GLU A 52 3.44 -11.60 7.91
N GLU A 53 3.70 -12.59 7.05
CA GLU A 53 3.28 -12.56 5.63
C GLU A 53 1.77 -12.33 5.49
N THR A 54 0.96 -13.03 6.27
CA THR A 54 -0.51 -12.92 6.22
C THR A 54 -0.96 -11.50 6.58
N ALA A 55 -0.37 -10.90 7.62
CA ALA A 55 -0.66 -9.52 8.02
C ALA A 55 -0.20 -8.49 6.97
N LEU A 56 0.97 -8.72 6.36
CA LEU A 56 1.51 -7.86 5.29
C LEU A 56 0.62 -7.90 4.04
N LEU A 57 0.14 -9.07 3.64
CA LEU A 57 -0.77 -9.22 2.49
C LEU A 57 -2.10 -8.49 2.71
N ALA A 58 -2.69 -8.59 3.90
CA ALA A 58 -3.91 -7.86 4.24
C ALA A 58 -3.70 -6.34 4.21
N SER A 59 -2.54 -5.87 4.69
CA SER A 59 -2.17 -4.45 4.63
C SER A 59 -1.95 -3.98 3.20
N LEU A 60 -1.29 -4.78 2.37
CA LEU A 60 -1.05 -4.49 0.96
C LEU A 60 -2.35 -4.38 0.17
N ASP A 61 -3.31 -5.29 0.39
CA ASP A 61 -4.62 -5.22 -0.26
C ASP A 61 -5.37 -3.91 0.07
N ARG A 62 -5.31 -3.49 1.34
CA ARG A 62 -5.89 -2.20 1.77
C ARG A 62 -5.24 -1.02 1.06
N VAL A 63 -3.91 -0.97 1.02
CA VAL A 63 -3.17 0.13 0.34
C VAL A 63 -3.48 0.14 -1.15
N MET A 64 -3.48 -1.01 -1.82
CA MET A 64 -3.86 -1.12 -3.23
C MET A 64 -5.29 -0.65 -3.49
N THR A 65 -6.21 -0.92 -2.57
CA THR A 65 -7.60 -0.41 -2.65
C THR A 65 -7.64 1.11 -2.52
N MET A 66 -6.85 1.70 -1.63
CA MET A 66 -6.76 3.15 -1.46
C MET A 66 -6.11 3.84 -2.67
N ILE A 67 -5.06 3.25 -3.25
CA ILE A 67 -4.42 3.71 -4.50
C ILE A 67 -5.46 3.76 -5.61
N ARG A 68 -6.19 2.66 -5.86
CA ARG A 68 -7.26 2.62 -6.88
C ARG A 68 -8.32 3.70 -6.65
N ALA A 69 -8.75 3.89 -5.40
CA ALA A 69 -9.73 4.93 -5.07
C ALA A 69 -9.18 6.35 -5.35
N ALA A 70 -7.90 6.59 -5.09
CA ALA A 70 -7.24 7.85 -5.40
C ALA A 70 -7.07 8.05 -6.92
N GLU A 71 -6.74 6.99 -7.67
CA GLU A 71 -6.68 7.00 -9.14
C GLU A 71 -8.04 7.34 -9.76
N TYR A 72 -9.12 6.72 -9.28
CA TYR A 72 -10.48 7.02 -9.75
C TYR A 72 -10.87 8.48 -9.55
N LYS A 73 -10.38 9.14 -8.48
CA LYS A 73 -10.61 10.57 -8.24
C LYS A 73 -9.81 11.47 -9.21
N ARG A 74 -8.74 10.95 -9.82
CA ARG A 74 -7.81 11.66 -10.72
C ARG A 74 -8.13 11.46 -12.20
N GLY A 75 -8.87 10.41 -12.57
CA GLY A 75 -9.18 10.09 -13.95
C GLY A 75 -10.12 11.10 -14.65
N PRO A 76 -10.04 11.23 -15.99
CA PRO A 76 -10.98 12.06 -16.75
C PRO A 76 -12.41 11.53 -16.57
N GLY A 77 -13.31 12.37 -16.03
CA GLY A 77 -14.68 11.98 -15.72
C GLY A 77 -14.95 11.57 -14.27
N ALA A 78 -13.96 11.71 -13.37
CA ALA A 78 -14.16 11.57 -11.93
C ALA A 78 -15.33 12.45 -11.47
N ARG A 79 -16.44 11.83 -11.04
CA ARG A 79 -17.63 12.55 -10.56
C ARG A 79 -17.27 13.24 -9.26
N ARG A 80 -17.12 14.56 -9.33
CA ARG A 80 -16.94 15.45 -8.19
C ARG A 80 -18.31 15.74 -7.61
N TRP A 81 -18.79 14.87 -6.74
CA TRP A 81 -19.90 15.16 -5.85
C TRP A 81 -19.40 15.98 -4.67
#